data_AF-A0A971T4U3-F1
#
_entry.id   AF-A0A971T4U3-F1
#
_cell.length_a   1.000
_cell.length_b   1.000
_cell.length_c   1.000
_cell.angle_alpha   90.00
_cell.angle_beta   90.00
_cell.angle_gamma   90.00
#
_symmetry.space_group_name_H-M   'P 1'
#
loop_
_entity.id
_entity.type
_entity.pdbx_description
1 polymer ?
#
loop_
_entity_poly.entity_id
_entity_poly.type
_entity_poly.pdbx_seq_one_letter_code
_entity_poly.pdbx_strand_id
1 'polypeptide(L)'
;MPDATANAKSVATISAGGQGVVNVYALNLRSGPGMGNKVIGVLKKGSEVTIKAAKGNWYQVQTAANKSGYVYGAYVKAISAPVAVVTPPKSDTRKLKGALLVSAAASLTDAMNDVAKAYNAEQPGVKVTFNFGSSGSLQQQIEQGAPADIFISAAAKQMNALDDKGLIIKDTKKNLLKNRMVLVVPKDSASIKSFTDLTKAQVFALGEPASVPAGKYGQELLSKLGLWNKVSSKAVYAKDVRQVLAYVESGDADAGIVYRTDALISDKVKVAATADESLHSPVVYPAAVIKATKNEAVARDFVKFLNSGKADAVFEKYGFTVIK
;
A
#
# COMPACT_ATOMS: atom_id res chain seq x y z
N MET A 1 51.49 26.02 3.53
CA MET A 1 50.33 25.10 3.40
C MET A 1 49.14 25.79 4.05
N PRO A 2 47.94 25.87 3.46
CA PRO A 2 46.87 26.67 4.04
C PRO A 2 46.41 26.06 5.36
N ASP A 3 46.92 26.58 6.47
CA ASP A 3 46.20 26.66 7.74
C ASP A 3 45.41 27.97 7.63
N ALA A 4 44.19 27.93 7.07
CA ALA A 4 43.50 29.20 6.84
C ALA A 4 43.08 29.84 8.16
N THR A 5 43.49 31.09 8.25
CA THR A 5 42.98 32.17 9.07
C THR A 5 41.46 32.18 9.17
N ALA A 6 41.01 32.54 10.37
CA ALA A 6 39.63 32.68 10.77
C ALA A 6 38.78 33.43 9.72
N ASN A 7 37.79 32.73 9.16
CA ASN A 7 36.50 33.34 8.89
C ASN A 7 35.45 32.22 8.94
N ALA A 8 34.69 32.21 10.03
CA ALA A 8 33.72 31.19 10.36
C ALA A 8 32.53 31.27 9.40
N LYS A 9 32.59 30.51 8.30
CA LYS A 9 31.36 29.96 7.70
C LYS A 9 31.12 28.61 8.35
N SER A 10 29.93 28.44 8.92
CA SER A 10 29.49 27.20 9.55
C SER A 10 29.74 26.02 8.61
N VAL A 11 30.51 25.04 9.09
CA VAL A 11 30.77 23.81 8.34
C VAL A 11 29.46 23.02 8.31
N ALA A 12 28.93 22.72 7.13
CA ALA A 12 27.77 21.83 6.99
C ALA A 12 28.10 20.47 7.63
N THR A 13 27.34 20.06 8.65
CA THR A 13 27.65 18.87 9.45
C THR A 13 27.47 17.58 8.66
N ILE A 14 28.56 16.89 8.33
CA ILE A 14 28.52 15.52 7.83
C ILE A 14 28.28 14.57 9.03
N SER A 15 27.27 13.70 8.92
CA SER A 15 26.95 12.71 9.97
C SER A 15 28.07 11.68 10.15
N ALA A 16 28.20 11.13 11.37
CA ALA A 16 29.12 10.04 11.65
C ALA A 16 28.78 8.82 10.76
N GLY A 17 29.80 8.24 10.12
CA GLY A 17 29.65 7.19 9.11
C GLY A 17 29.57 7.70 7.66
N GLY A 18 29.44 9.02 7.43
CA GLY A 18 29.44 9.62 6.10
C GLY A 18 30.81 9.60 5.42
N GLN A 19 30.82 9.68 4.08
CA GLN A 19 32.03 9.83 3.28
C GLN A 19 32.26 11.29 2.87
N GLY A 20 33.52 11.71 2.85
CA GLY A 20 33.94 13.05 2.47
C GLY A 20 35.14 13.04 1.54
N VAL A 21 35.26 14.08 0.73
CA VAL A 21 36.39 14.29 -0.19
C VAL A 21 37.09 15.61 0.14
N VAL A 22 38.42 15.57 0.15
CA VAL A 22 39.25 16.76 0.34
C VAL A 22 39.12 17.68 -0.87
N ASN A 23 38.67 18.91 -0.69
CA ASN A 23 38.42 19.85 -1.80
C ASN A 23 39.55 20.88 -2.03
N VAL A 24 40.61 20.85 -1.21
CA VAL A 24 41.81 21.70 -1.30
C VAL A 24 43.05 20.92 -1.71
N TYR A 25 44.03 21.57 -2.33
CA TYR A 25 45.25 20.93 -2.87
C TYR A 25 46.02 20.07 -1.87
N ALA A 26 46.15 20.54 -0.63
CA ALA A 26 46.79 19.82 0.46
C ALA A 26 46.09 20.17 1.78
N LEU A 27 45.74 19.15 2.56
CA LEU A 27 45.07 19.24 3.85
C LEU A 27 45.84 18.45 4.90
N ASN A 28 46.20 19.10 5.99
CA ASN A 28 46.94 18.46 7.09
C ASN A 28 46.03 17.47 7.85
N LEU A 29 46.48 16.22 7.96
CA LEU A 29 45.95 15.24 8.90
C LEU A 29 46.70 15.37 10.22
N ARG A 30 46.00 15.68 11.30
CA ARG A 30 46.59 15.95 12.61
C ARG A 30 46.27 14.86 13.62
N SER A 31 47.11 14.74 14.65
CA SER A 31 46.90 13.78 15.74
C SER A 31 45.70 14.12 16.63
N GLY A 32 45.22 15.37 16.61
CA GLY A 32 44.10 15.86 17.42
C GLY A 32 43.36 17.03 16.78
N PRO A 33 42.15 17.37 17.27
CA PRO A 33 41.33 18.46 16.73
C PRO A 33 41.87 19.82 17.20
N GLY A 34 42.70 20.46 16.37
CA GLY A 34 43.25 21.78 16.64
C GLY A 34 44.54 22.06 15.89
N MET A 35 44.81 23.35 15.62
CA MET A 35 45.99 23.78 14.84
C MET A 35 47.33 23.54 15.55
N GLY A 36 47.35 23.44 16.87
CA GLY A 36 48.55 23.11 17.66
C GLY A 36 48.91 21.62 17.68
N ASN A 37 48.07 20.73 17.15
CA ASN A 37 48.35 19.29 17.16
C ASN A 37 49.34 18.91 16.06
N LYS A 38 50.18 17.91 16.33
CA LYS A 38 51.18 17.38 15.41
C LYS A 38 50.54 16.96 14.09
N VAL A 39 51.12 17.41 12.97
CA VAL A 39 50.75 16.93 11.64
C VAL A 39 51.33 15.52 11.47
N ILE A 40 50.47 14.55 11.22
CA ILE A 40 50.80 13.13 11.07
C ILE A 40 50.66 12.65 9.61
N GLY A 41 50.21 13.52 8.72
CA GLY A 41 50.14 13.26 7.29
C GLY A 41 49.54 14.44 6.54
N VAL A 42 49.53 14.35 5.22
CA VAL A 42 48.92 15.33 4.32
C VAL A 42 48.03 14.60 3.33
N LEU A 43 46.77 15.01 3.24
CA LEU A 43 45.80 14.53 2.27
C LEU A 43 45.78 15.48 1.07
N LYS A 44 45.80 14.94 -0.15
CA LYS A 44 45.75 15.74 -1.38
C LYS A 44 44.30 16.00 -1.80
N LYS A 45 44.05 17.01 -2.64
CA LYS A 45 42.73 17.23 -3.26
C LYS A 45 42.22 15.93 -3.91
N GLY A 46 40.96 15.62 -3.71
CA GLY A 46 40.33 14.38 -4.18
C GLY A 46 40.55 13.19 -3.25
N SER A 47 41.33 13.31 -2.18
CA SER A 47 41.48 12.21 -1.21
C SER A 47 40.14 11.96 -0.50
N GLU A 48 39.71 10.70 -0.51
CA GLU A 48 38.50 10.27 0.18
C GLU A 48 38.79 9.89 1.63
N VAL A 49 37.84 10.22 2.50
CA VAL A 49 37.89 9.96 3.93
C VAL A 49 36.53 9.55 4.47
N THR A 50 36.54 8.63 5.42
CA THR A 50 35.34 8.26 6.19
C THR A 50 35.29 9.10 7.45
N ILE A 51 34.19 9.82 7.67
CA ILE A 51 33.98 10.63 8.88
C ILE A 51 33.55 9.70 10.02
N LYS A 52 34.39 9.58 11.05
CA LYS A 52 34.12 8.75 12.23
C LYS A 52 33.39 9.54 13.32
N ALA A 53 33.75 10.81 13.48
CA ALA A 53 33.13 11.71 14.45
C ALA A 53 33.40 13.17 14.08
N ALA A 54 32.61 14.09 14.64
CA ALA A 54 32.83 15.52 14.54
C ALA A 54 33.03 16.12 15.94
N LYS A 55 34.02 17.01 16.09
CA LYS A 55 34.27 17.77 17.32
C LYS A 55 34.52 19.24 16.97
N GLY A 56 33.48 20.06 17.13
CA GLY A 56 33.48 21.43 16.64
C GLY A 56 33.67 21.47 15.11
N ASN A 57 34.60 22.29 14.64
CA ASN A 57 34.91 22.40 13.20
C ASN A 57 35.89 21.33 12.68
N TRP A 58 36.20 20.30 13.49
CA TRP A 58 37.13 19.24 13.12
C TRP A 58 36.40 17.92 12.93
N TYR A 59 36.79 17.18 11.89
CA TYR A 59 36.34 15.82 11.64
C TYR A 59 37.44 14.84 12.01
N GLN A 60 37.09 13.85 12.83
CA GLN A 60 37.88 12.64 12.97
C GLN A 60 37.62 11.78 11.74
N VAL A 61 38.68 11.47 11.01
CA VAL A 61 38.60 10.79 9.72
C VAL A 61 39.48 9.56 9.68
N GLN A 62 39.04 8.57 8.89
CA GLN A 62 39.86 7.44 8.49
C GLN A 62 40.11 7.53 6.98
N THR A 63 41.39 7.49 6.59
CA THR A 63 41.81 7.47 5.19
C THR A 63 41.63 6.08 4.58
N ALA A 64 41.65 5.98 3.25
CA ALA A 64 41.64 4.68 2.55
C ALA A 64 42.80 3.75 2.95
N ALA A 65 43.93 4.31 3.39
CA ALA A 65 45.07 3.55 3.93
C ALA A 65 44.90 3.17 5.42
N ASN A 66 43.67 3.21 5.94
CA ASN A 66 43.30 2.95 7.34
C ASN A 66 43.97 3.83 8.40
N LYS A 67 44.69 4.89 8.02
CA LYS A 67 45.24 5.88 8.96
C LYS A 67 44.13 6.78 9.48
N SER A 68 44.11 6.98 10.80
CA SER A 68 43.12 7.81 11.50
C SER A 68 43.75 9.11 12.00
N GLY A 69 43.01 10.21 11.92
CA GLY A 69 43.44 11.51 12.42
C GLY A 69 42.33 12.55 12.31
N TYR A 70 42.68 13.82 12.49
CA TYR A 70 41.75 14.93 12.46
C TYR A 70 42.06 15.89 11.32
N VAL A 71 41.01 16.35 10.63
CA VAL A 71 41.08 17.36 9.58
C VAL A 71 40.05 18.46 9.84
N TYR A 72 40.31 19.66 9.33
CA TYR A 72 39.38 20.77 9.46
C TYR A 72 38.22 20.59 8.48
N GLY A 73 36.99 20.54 9.00
CA GLY A 73 35.81 20.09 8.25
C GLY A 73 35.43 20.99 7.08
N ALA A 74 35.78 22.27 7.10
CA ALA A 74 35.52 23.20 5.99
C ALA A 74 36.17 22.78 4.66
N TYR A 75 37.22 21.94 4.72
CA TYR A 75 37.95 21.44 3.55
C TYR A 75 37.55 20.02 3.13
N VAL A 76 36.51 19.48 3.75
CA VAL A 76 35.96 18.18 3.42
C VAL A 76 34.54 18.40 2.90
N LYS A 77 34.34 18.16 1.61
CA LYS A 77 33.01 18.18 1.01
C LYS A 77 32.38 16.82 1.21
N ALA A 78 31.12 16.77 1.64
CA ALA A 78 30.37 15.52 1.66
C ALA A 78 30.39 14.90 0.26
N ILE A 79 30.83 13.65 0.16
CA ILE A 79 30.47 12.82 -0.97
C ILE A 79 29.02 12.48 -0.68
N SER A 80 28.08 13.20 -1.32
CA SER A 80 26.77 12.61 -1.52
C SER A 80 27.09 11.30 -2.19
N ALA A 81 26.75 10.18 -1.53
CA ALA A 81 26.85 8.88 -2.17
C ALA A 81 26.30 9.08 -3.58
N PRO A 82 27.01 8.64 -4.64
CA PRO A 82 26.41 8.67 -5.97
C PRO A 82 25.02 8.09 -5.74
N VAL A 83 23.97 8.85 -6.13
CA VAL A 83 22.63 8.27 -6.23
C VAL A 83 22.93 7.00 -6.97
N ALA A 84 22.79 5.86 -6.28
CA ALA A 84 23.07 4.61 -6.90
C ALA A 84 22.28 4.73 -8.19
N VAL A 85 22.95 4.53 -9.34
CA VAL A 85 22.18 3.98 -10.43
C VAL A 85 21.66 2.70 -9.78
N VAL A 86 20.45 2.81 -9.25
CA VAL A 86 19.63 1.67 -8.92
C VAL A 86 19.42 1.14 -10.32
N THR A 87 20.38 0.34 -10.80
CA THR A 87 20.01 -0.88 -11.46
C THR A 87 18.83 -1.37 -10.63
N PRO A 88 17.60 -1.33 -11.17
CA PRO A 88 16.44 -1.83 -10.47
C PRO A 88 16.90 -3.13 -9.82
N PRO A 89 16.65 -3.33 -8.51
CA PRO A 89 17.16 -4.49 -7.78
C PRO A 89 16.99 -5.65 -8.72
N LYS A 90 18.11 -6.27 -9.13
CA LYS A 90 18.14 -7.34 -10.12
C LYS A 90 16.92 -8.17 -9.78
N SER A 91 15.89 -8.13 -10.65
CA SER A 91 14.63 -8.83 -10.39
C SER A 91 15.07 -10.18 -9.87
N ASP A 92 14.62 -10.56 -8.68
CA ASP A 92 14.97 -11.87 -8.13
C ASP A 92 14.30 -12.85 -9.11
N THR A 93 14.98 -13.16 -10.22
CA THR A 93 14.46 -13.87 -11.40
C THR A 93 14.28 -15.35 -11.08
N ARG A 94 14.25 -15.69 -9.79
CA ARG A 94 13.83 -17.00 -9.32
C ARG A 94 12.37 -17.14 -9.71
N LYS A 95 12.17 -17.95 -10.75
CA LYS A 95 10.87 -18.47 -11.13
C LYS A 95 10.37 -19.35 -9.99
N LEU A 96 9.45 -18.82 -9.20
CA LEU A 96 8.82 -19.53 -8.11
C LEU A 96 7.91 -20.63 -8.66
N LYS A 97 7.71 -21.67 -7.86
CA LYS A 97 6.76 -22.75 -8.15
C LYS A 97 5.87 -22.95 -6.93
N GLY A 98 4.60 -23.25 -7.17
CA GLY A 98 3.65 -23.54 -6.08
C GLY A 98 2.20 -23.24 -6.46
N ALA A 99 1.32 -23.35 -5.48
CA ALA A 99 -0.07 -22.94 -5.61
C ALA A 99 -0.40 -21.91 -4.54
N LEU A 100 -1.23 -20.93 -4.89
CA LEU A 100 -1.78 -19.95 -3.97
C LEU A 100 -3.30 -20.02 -4.00
N LEU A 101 -3.92 -20.16 -2.83
CA LEU A 101 -5.34 -19.92 -2.62
C LEU A 101 -5.54 -18.54 -2.03
N VAL A 102 -6.11 -17.63 -2.82
CA VAL A 102 -6.37 -16.25 -2.42
C VAL A 102 -7.84 -16.07 -2.09
N SER A 103 -8.15 -15.83 -0.82
CA SER A 103 -9.49 -15.44 -0.37
C SER A 103 -9.66 -13.93 -0.58
N ALA A 104 -10.50 -13.51 -1.51
CA ALA A 104 -10.62 -12.12 -1.91
C ALA A 104 -12.08 -11.64 -1.90
N ALA A 105 -12.28 -10.38 -1.54
CA ALA A 105 -13.60 -9.75 -1.59
C ALA A 105 -14.22 -9.86 -2.99
N ALA A 106 -15.52 -10.16 -3.08
CA ALA A 106 -16.23 -10.35 -4.35
C ALA A 106 -16.13 -9.15 -5.31
N SER A 107 -15.97 -7.91 -4.82
CA SER A 107 -15.77 -6.75 -5.70
C SER A 107 -14.45 -6.76 -6.47
N LEU A 108 -13.49 -7.59 -6.06
CA LEU A 108 -12.18 -7.72 -6.70
C LEU A 108 -12.14 -8.79 -7.81
N THR A 109 -13.23 -9.52 -8.07
CA THR A 109 -13.21 -10.72 -8.92
C THR A 109 -12.54 -10.52 -10.28
N ASP A 110 -12.99 -9.54 -11.06
CA ASP A 110 -12.46 -9.32 -12.41
C ASP A 110 -11.01 -8.81 -12.40
N ALA A 111 -10.74 -7.85 -11.52
CA ALA A 111 -9.41 -7.28 -11.37
C ALA A 111 -8.38 -8.33 -10.93
N MET A 112 -8.72 -9.19 -9.97
CA MET A 112 -7.81 -10.22 -9.46
C MET A 112 -7.54 -11.32 -10.48
N ASN A 113 -8.52 -11.66 -11.33
CA ASN A 113 -8.29 -12.59 -12.44
C ASN A 113 -7.27 -12.02 -13.45
N ASP A 114 -7.35 -10.74 -13.78
CA ASP A 114 -6.37 -10.10 -14.67
C ASP A 114 -5.01 -9.88 -13.99
N VAL A 115 -4.99 -9.55 -12.69
CA VAL A 115 -3.75 -9.49 -11.88
C VAL A 115 -3.07 -10.86 -11.84
N ALA A 116 -3.81 -11.95 -11.66
CA ALA A 116 -3.24 -13.29 -11.68
C ALA A 116 -2.60 -13.61 -13.04
N LYS A 117 -3.25 -13.25 -14.16
CA LYS A 117 -2.64 -13.41 -15.49
C LYS A 117 -1.33 -12.62 -15.61
N ALA A 118 -1.32 -11.37 -15.14
CA ALA A 118 -0.12 -10.53 -15.15
C ALA A 118 1.00 -11.11 -14.27
N TYR A 119 0.67 -11.60 -13.08
CA TYR A 119 1.62 -12.25 -12.19
C TYR A 119 2.17 -13.55 -12.77
N ASN A 120 1.31 -14.40 -13.32
CA ASN A 120 1.69 -15.68 -13.93
C ASN A 120 2.61 -15.51 -15.14
N ALA A 121 2.54 -14.38 -15.86
CA ALA A 121 3.52 -14.07 -16.90
C ALA A 121 4.94 -13.89 -16.33
N GLU A 122 5.07 -13.39 -15.10
CA GLU A 122 6.35 -13.28 -14.39
C GLU A 122 6.72 -14.57 -13.64
N GLN A 123 5.73 -15.28 -13.11
CA GLN A 123 5.89 -16.48 -12.30
C GLN A 123 5.09 -17.67 -12.89
N PRO A 124 5.45 -18.19 -14.07
CA PRO A 124 4.70 -19.24 -14.77
C PRO A 124 4.62 -20.57 -14.01
N GLY A 125 5.49 -20.77 -13.01
CA GLY A 125 5.45 -21.94 -12.14
C GLY A 125 4.44 -21.85 -11.01
N VAL A 126 3.78 -20.70 -10.81
CA VAL A 126 2.82 -20.47 -9.74
C VAL A 126 1.39 -20.56 -10.28
N LYS A 127 0.54 -21.36 -9.63
CA LYS A 127 -0.89 -21.40 -9.91
C LYS A 127 -1.65 -20.60 -8.86
N VAL A 128 -2.30 -19.52 -9.26
CA VAL A 128 -3.18 -18.73 -8.38
C VAL A 128 -4.62 -19.19 -8.56
N THR A 129 -5.28 -19.57 -7.48
CA THR A 129 -6.72 -19.85 -7.41
C THR A 129 -7.38 -18.89 -6.43
N PHE A 130 -8.67 -18.63 -6.64
CA PHE A 130 -9.42 -17.66 -5.87
C PHE A 130 -10.60 -18.30 -5.15
N ASN A 131 -10.84 -17.85 -3.93
CA ASN A 131 -12.10 -18.00 -3.21
C ASN A 131 -12.72 -16.61 -3.04
N PHE A 132 -13.74 -16.30 -3.84
CA PHE A 132 -14.41 -15.00 -3.79
C PHE A 132 -15.66 -15.06 -2.90
N GLY A 133 -15.86 -14.01 -2.11
CA GLY A 133 -17.03 -13.89 -1.24
C GLY A 133 -17.07 -12.57 -0.49
N SER A 134 -18.03 -12.44 0.43
CA SER A 134 -18.03 -11.30 1.34
C SER A 134 -16.79 -11.35 2.24
N SER A 135 -16.19 -10.20 2.51
CA SER A 135 -14.97 -10.19 3.34
C SER A 135 -15.23 -10.69 4.76
N GLY A 136 -16.44 -10.51 5.31
CA GLY A 136 -16.79 -11.04 6.62
C GLY A 136 -16.95 -12.56 6.61
N SER A 137 -17.62 -13.13 5.60
CA SER A 137 -17.72 -14.60 5.48
C SER A 137 -16.34 -15.23 5.27
N LEU A 138 -15.51 -14.66 4.41
CA LEU A 138 -14.14 -15.14 4.18
C LEU A 138 -13.27 -15.01 5.44
N GLN A 139 -13.38 -13.91 6.17
CA GLN A 139 -12.68 -13.72 7.44
C GLN A 139 -13.12 -14.78 8.47
N GLN A 140 -14.42 -15.02 8.63
CA GLN A 140 -14.93 -16.06 9.54
C GLN A 140 -14.44 -17.46 9.14
N GLN A 141 -14.43 -17.78 7.84
CA GLN A 141 -13.89 -19.05 7.34
C GLN A 141 -12.41 -19.21 7.73
N ILE A 142 -11.59 -18.18 7.54
CA ILE A 142 -10.16 -18.20 7.90
C ILE A 142 -9.98 -18.37 9.42
N GLU A 143 -10.80 -17.70 10.24
CA GLU A 143 -10.78 -17.88 11.70
C GLU A 143 -11.14 -19.30 12.13
N GLN A 144 -12.00 -19.98 11.37
CA GLN A 144 -12.39 -21.37 11.58
C GLN A 144 -11.39 -22.37 10.99
N GLY A 145 -10.28 -21.90 10.40
CA GLY A 145 -9.22 -22.74 9.86
C GLY A 145 -9.39 -23.15 8.40
N ALA A 146 -10.29 -22.50 7.64
CA ALA A 146 -10.36 -22.71 6.20
C ALA A 146 -9.01 -22.33 5.54
N PRO A 147 -8.51 -23.13 4.59
CA PRO A 147 -7.23 -22.87 3.96
C PRO A 147 -7.29 -21.57 3.15
N ALA A 148 -6.28 -20.71 3.34
CA ALA A 148 -6.01 -19.55 2.51
C ALA A 148 -4.53 -19.20 2.66
N ASP A 149 -3.89 -18.77 1.58
CA ASP A 149 -2.53 -18.24 1.61
C ASP A 149 -2.53 -16.72 1.78
N ILE A 150 -3.51 -16.05 1.18
CA ILE A 150 -3.64 -14.59 1.20
C ILE A 150 -5.11 -14.24 1.41
N PHE A 151 -5.34 -13.19 2.20
CA PHE A 151 -6.65 -12.57 2.33
C PHE A 151 -6.62 -11.14 1.81
N ILE A 152 -7.61 -10.77 0.99
CA ILE A 152 -7.82 -9.39 0.52
C ILE A 152 -9.25 -8.98 0.87
N SER A 153 -9.37 -8.09 1.85
CA SER A 153 -10.66 -7.60 2.35
C SER A 153 -11.10 -6.35 1.59
N ALA A 154 -12.41 -6.07 1.56
CA ALA A 154 -12.96 -4.77 1.12
C ALA A 154 -13.11 -3.75 2.27
N ALA A 155 -12.68 -4.11 3.49
CA ALA A 155 -12.65 -3.21 4.62
C ALA A 155 -11.54 -3.58 5.63
N ALA A 156 -11.01 -2.55 6.29
CA ALA A 156 -9.99 -2.68 7.33
C ALA A 156 -10.46 -3.54 8.52
N LYS A 157 -11.74 -3.46 8.89
CA LYS A 157 -12.32 -4.17 10.04
C LYS A 157 -12.02 -5.68 10.01
N GLN A 158 -12.29 -6.36 8.89
CA GLN A 158 -12.10 -7.80 8.77
C GLN A 158 -10.62 -8.19 8.76
N MET A 159 -9.75 -7.38 8.15
CA MET A 159 -8.31 -7.62 8.22
C MET A 159 -7.78 -7.45 9.64
N ASN A 160 -8.23 -6.41 10.34
CA ASN A 160 -7.85 -6.17 11.74
C ASN A 160 -8.31 -7.31 12.65
N ALA A 161 -9.51 -7.86 12.46
CA ALA A 161 -9.97 -9.02 13.23
C ALA A 161 -9.02 -10.23 13.10
N LEU A 162 -8.48 -10.50 11.90
CA LEU A 162 -7.48 -11.55 11.71
C LEU A 162 -6.12 -11.19 12.32
N ASP A 163 -5.71 -9.92 12.24
CA ASP A 163 -4.47 -9.39 12.85
C ASP A 163 -4.48 -9.49 14.37
N ASP A 164 -5.59 -9.08 15.00
CA ASP A 164 -5.81 -9.12 16.45
C ASP A 164 -5.76 -10.54 16.99
N LYS A 165 -6.23 -11.52 16.19
CA LYS A 165 -6.13 -12.96 16.49
C LYS A 165 -4.79 -13.58 16.10
N GLY A 166 -3.86 -12.79 15.56
CA GLY A 166 -2.53 -13.26 15.14
C GLY A 166 -2.55 -14.25 13.98
N LEU A 167 -3.59 -14.19 13.13
CA LEU A 167 -3.82 -15.11 12.01
C LEU A 167 -3.19 -14.64 10.69
N ILE A 168 -2.60 -13.43 10.67
CA ILE A 168 -1.85 -12.92 9.52
C ILE A 168 -0.37 -12.78 9.85
N ILE A 169 0.46 -12.73 8.82
CA ILE A 169 1.85 -12.32 8.93
C ILE A 169 1.91 -10.79 8.87
N LYS A 170 2.14 -10.15 10.01
CA LYS A 170 1.91 -8.70 10.20
C LYS A 170 2.68 -7.78 9.24
N ASP A 171 3.94 -8.11 8.94
CA ASP A 171 4.78 -7.31 8.04
C ASP A 171 4.32 -7.34 6.57
N THR A 172 3.43 -8.27 6.23
CA THR A 172 2.84 -8.38 4.88
C THR A 172 1.58 -7.55 4.71
N LYS A 173 1.00 -7.01 5.79
CA LYS A 173 -0.25 -6.23 5.73
C LYS A 173 -0.02 -4.94 4.94
N LYS A 174 -0.78 -4.76 3.86
CA LYS A 174 -0.73 -3.57 3.00
C LYS A 174 -2.12 -3.11 2.61
N ASN A 175 -2.40 -1.83 2.76
CA ASN A 175 -3.57 -1.21 2.16
C ASN A 175 -3.26 -1.00 0.67
N LEU A 176 -4.00 -1.68 -0.21
CA LEU A 176 -3.71 -1.65 -1.65
C LEU A 176 -4.56 -0.61 -2.37
N LEU A 177 -5.86 -0.57 -2.07
CA LEU A 177 -6.85 0.15 -2.88
C LEU A 177 -7.81 0.94 -2.02
N LYS A 178 -8.38 1.99 -2.60
CA LYS A 178 -9.60 2.66 -2.17
C LYS A 178 -10.71 2.49 -3.21
N ASN A 179 -11.94 2.65 -2.76
CA ASN A 179 -13.11 2.63 -3.62
C ASN A 179 -14.17 3.61 -3.09
N ARG A 180 -15.29 3.75 -3.78
CA ARG A 180 -16.38 4.66 -3.43
C ARG A 180 -17.71 3.94 -3.43
N MET A 181 -18.60 4.31 -2.51
CA MET A 181 -19.97 3.81 -2.49
C MET A 181 -20.82 4.57 -3.50
N VAL A 182 -21.65 3.85 -4.24
CA VAL A 182 -22.58 4.41 -5.22
C VAL A 182 -23.96 3.78 -5.06
N LEU A 183 -24.98 4.57 -5.40
CA LEU A 183 -26.33 4.09 -5.64
C LEU A 183 -26.45 3.73 -7.11
N VAL A 184 -26.80 2.49 -7.42
CA VAL A 184 -27.11 2.03 -8.76
C VAL A 184 -28.60 1.74 -8.91
N VAL A 185 -29.09 1.92 -10.13
CA VAL A 185 -30.47 1.61 -10.54
C VAL A 185 -30.42 0.91 -11.90
N PRO A 186 -31.48 0.20 -12.33
CA PRO A 186 -31.57 -0.30 -13.70
C PRO A 186 -31.36 0.83 -14.71
N LYS A 187 -30.71 0.54 -15.85
CA LYS A 187 -30.28 1.55 -16.83
C LYS A 187 -31.42 2.47 -17.29
N ASP A 188 -32.61 1.92 -17.46
CA ASP A 188 -33.79 2.65 -17.94
C ASP A 188 -34.61 3.29 -16.82
N SER A 189 -34.23 3.09 -15.55
CA SER A 189 -34.93 3.67 -14.40
C SER A 189 -34.69 5.18 -14.28
N ALA A 190 -35.74 5.97 -14.02
CA ALA A 190 -35.66 7.42 -13.82
C ALA A 190 -36.20 7.89 -12.46
N SER A 191 -36.72 6.98 -11.63
CA SER A 191 -37.46 7.30 -10.41
C SER A 191 -36.55 7.63 -9.22
N ILE A 192 -35.38 6.98 -9.13
CA ILE A 192 -34.43 7.12 -8.03
C ILE A 192 -33.16 7.81 -8.56
N LYS A 193 -32.87 9.02 -8.07
CA LYS A 193 -31.73 9.84 -8.50
C LYS A 193 -30.77 10.20 -7.38
N SER A 194 -31.14 9.90 -6.13
CA SER A 194 -30.32 10.21 -4.95
C SER A 194 -30.58 9.20 -3.83
N PHE A 195 -29.73 9.18 -2.80
CA PHE A 195 -29.97 8.32 -1.63
C PHE A 195 -31.28 8.65 -0.91
N THR A 196 -31.73 9.91 -0.90
CA THR A 196 -33.03 10.28 -0.29
C THR A 196 -34.21 9.69 -1.05
N ASP A 197 -34.08 9.48 -2.36
CA ASP A 197 -35.10 8.86 -3.19
C ASP A 197 -35.29 7.36 -2.90
N LEU A 198 -34.42 6.71 -2.11
CA LEU A 198 -34.66 5.34 -1.64
C LEU A 198 -35.96 5.19 -0.83
N THR A 199 -36.48 6.29 -0.27
CA THR A 199 -37.81 6.30 0.34
C THR A 199 -38.93 6.01 -0.67
N LYS A 200 -38.71 6.25 -1.97
CA LYS A 200 -39.63 5.95 -3.08
C LYS A 200 -39.50 4.52 -3.61
N ALA A 201 -38.38 3.85 -3.35
CA ALA A 201 -38.19 2.46 -3.73
C ALA A 201 -39.26 1.58 -3.06
N GLN A 202 -39.74 0.56 -3.77
CA GLN A 202 -40.45 -0.56 -3.16
C GLN A 202 -39.44 -1.45 -2.43
N VAL A 203 -38.34 -1.78 -3.11
CA VAL A 203 -37.25 -2.61 -2.59
C VAL A 203 -35.92 -2.02 -3.03
N PHE A 204 -34.93 -2.02 -2.15
CA PHE A 204 -33.54 -1.78 -2.54
C PHE A 204 -32.63 -2.89 -2.02
N ALA A 205 -31.59 -3.21 -2.78
CA ALA A 205 -30.62 -4.23 -2.42
C ALA A 205 -29.44 -3.61 -1.63
N LEU A 206 -29.01 -4.31 -0.59
CA LEU A 206 -27.84 -3.96 0.22
C LEU A 206 -27.11 -5.24 0.62
N GLY A 207 -25.78 -5.21 0.74
CA GLY A 207 -25.08 -6.35 1.34
C GLY A 207 -25.53 -6.52 2.80
N GLU A 208 -25.60 -7.75 3.32
CA GLU A 208 -25.90 -7.98 4.75
C GLU A 208 -24.89 -7.22 5.64
N PRO A 209 -25.28 -6.14 6.38
CA PRO A 209 -24.34 -5.28 7.08
C PRO A 209 -23.48 -5.99 8.15
N ALA A 210 -23.97 -7.11 8.69
CA ALA A 210 -23.22 -7.91 9.66
C ALA A 210 -21.97 -8.59 9.05
N SER A 211 -21.98 -8.92 7.76
CA SER A 211 -20.93 -9.73 7.10
C SER A 211 -20.33 -9.08 5.85
N VAL A 212 -21.08 -8.24 5.14
CA VAL A 212 -20.67 -7.64 3.86
C VAL A 212 -20.20 -6.20 4.08
N PRO A 213 -18.93 -5.85 3.76
CA PRO A 213 -18.44 -4.49 3.89
C PRO A 213 -19.26 -3.43 3.17
N ALA A 214 -19.69 -3.67 1.92
CA ALA A 214 -20.57 -2.75 1.18
C ALA A 214 -21.91 -2.53 1.91
N GLY A 215 -22.43 -3.57 2.56
CA GLY A 215 -23.59 -3.50 3.45
C GLY A 215 -23.37 -2.57 4.62
N LYS A 216 -22.22 -2.75 5.31
CA LYS A 216 -21.84 -1.91 6.44
C LYS A 216 -21.65 -0.44 6.05
N TYR A 217 -20.96 -0.17 4.94
CA TYR A 217 -20.77 1.19 4.43
C TYR A 217 -22.10 1.82 4.00
N GLY A 218 -22.99 1.07 3.35
CA GLY A 218 -24.33 1.55 3.01
C GLY A 218 -25.18 1.85 4.24
N GLN A 219 -25.10 1.02 5.29
CA GLN A 219 -25.76 1.30 6.56
C GLN A 219 -25.21 2.58 7.23
N GLU A 220 -23.89 2.77 7.27
CA GLU A 220 -23.26 3.98 7.81
C GLU A 220 -23.72 5.22 7.05
N LEU A 221 -23.67 5.17 5.72
CA LEU A 221 -24.13 6.21 4.81
C LEU A 221 -25.59 6.60 5.07
N LEU A 222 -26.50 5.62 5.05
CA LEU A 222 -27.92 5.87 5.26
C LEU A 222 -28.21 6.34 6.69
N SER A 223 -27.44 5.89 7.68
CA SER A 223 -27.60 6.34 9.08
C SER A 223 -27.18 7.79 9.24
N LYS A 224 -26.04 8.20 8.67
CA LYS A 224 -25.58 9.60 8.73
C LYS A 224 -26.50 10.55 7.96
N LEU A 225 -27.15 10.06 6.89
CA LEU A 225 -28.20 10.79 6.18
C LEU A 225 -29.56 10.83 6.91
N GLY A 226 -29.71 10.14 8.06
CA GLY A 226 -30.99 10.05 8.76
C GLY A 226 -32.06 9.25 8.00
N LEU A 227 -31.63 8.41 7.05
CA LEU A 227 -32.51 7.63 6.17
C LEU A 227 -32.68 6.19 6.64
N TRP A 228 -31.71 5.62 7.36
CA TRP A 228 -31.68 4.19 7.69
C TRP A 228 -33.01 3.68 8.27
N ASN A 229 -33.53 4.32 9.32
CA ASN A 229 -34.79 3.91 9.97
C ASN A 229 -36.02 4.04 9.05
N LYS A 230 -35.95 4.85 7.99
CA LYS A 230 -37.05 5.05 7.04
C LYS A 230 -37.07 4.00 5.93
N VAL A 231 -35.91 3.42 5.61
CA VAL A 231 -35.77 2.53 4.45
C VAL A 231 -35.40 1.11 4.83
N SER A 232 -34.89 0.84 6.04
CA SER A 232 -34.36 -0.48 6.42
C SER A 232 -35.35 -1.65 6.25
N SER A 233 -36.66 -1.40 6.41
CA SER A 233 -37.70 -2.41 6.17
C SER A 233 -37.89 -2.78 4.69
N LYS A 234 -37.35 -1.98 3.76
CA LYS A 234 -37.36 -2.19 2.30
C LYS A 234 -36.08 -2.83 1.78
N ALA A 235 -35.11 -3.08 2.65
CA ALA A 235 -33.82 -3.63 2.26
C ALA A 235 -33.93 -5.14 2.03
N VAL A 236 -33.50 -5.59 0.84
CA VAL A 236 -33.19 -7.01 0.60
C VAL A 236 -31.70 -7.21 0.77
N TYR A 237 -31.34 -8.08 1.71
CA TYR A 237 -29.94 -8.33 2.06
C TYR A 237 -29.32 -9.40 1.17
N ALA A 238 -28.20 -9.05 0.57
CA ALA A 238 -27.44 -9.93 -0.31
C ALA A 238 -26.21 -10.51 0.41
N LYS A 239 -25.81 -11.72 0.00
CA LYS A 239 -24.65 -12.43 0.56
C LYS A 239 -23.31 -11.72 0.31
N ASP A 240 -23.21 -10.91 -0.75
CA ASP A 240 -22.06 -10.09 -1.11
C ASP A 240 -22.50 -8.95 -2.07
N VAL A 241 -21.57 -8.05 -2.40
CA VAL A 241 -21.87 -6.88 -3.24
C VAL A 241 -22.16 -7.21 -4.70
N ARG A 242 -21.68 -8.35 -5.22
CA ARG A 242 -21.99 -8.76 -6.60
C ARG A 242 -23.40 -9.31 -6.70
N GLN A 243 -23.89 -9.96 -5.64
CA GLN A 243 -25.30 -10.31 -5.53
C GLN A 243 -26.21 -9.07 -5.41
N VAL A 244 -25.78 -7.99 -4.75
CA VAL A 244 -26.51 -6.70 -4.77
C VAL A 244 -26.66 -6.20 -6.20
N LEU A 245 -25.54 -6.14 -6.94
CA LEU A 245 -25.55 -5.71 -8.34
C LEU A 245 -26.50 -6.57 -9.18
N ALA A 246 -26.42 -7.90 -9.04
CA ALA A 246 -27.27 -8.83 -9.77
C ALA A 246 -28.78 -8.60 -9.54
N TYR A 247 -29.21 -8.30 -8.30
CA TYR A 247 -30.61 -7.98 -8.01
C TYR A 247 -31.09 -6.69 -8.72
N VAL A 248 -30.20 -5.71 -8.91
CA VAL A 248 -30.53 -4.49 -9.66
C VAL A 248 -30.54 -4.77 -11.16
N GLU A 249 -29.62 -5.61 -11.66
CA GLU A 249 -29.58 -6.01 -13.06
C GLU A 249 -30.81 -6.81 -13.50
N SER A 250 -31.36 -7.66 -12.62
CA SER A 250 -32.57 -8.43 -12.88
C SER A 250 -33.86 -7.63 -12.69
N GLY A 251 -33.78 -6.47 -12.03
CA GLY A 251 -34.96 -5.69 -11.64
C GLY A 251 -35.67 -6.22 -10.39
N ASP A 252 -35.09 -7.20 -9.68
CA ASP A 252 -35.61 -7.68 -8.39
C ASP A 252 -35.50 -6.60 -7.28
N ALA A 253 -34.62 -5.61 -7.47
CA ALA A 253 -34.52 -4.41 -6.63
C ALA A 253 -34.50 -3.14 -7.49
N ASP A 254 -35.23 -2.11 -7.05
CA ASP A 254 -35.34 -0.83 -7.75
C ASP A 254 -34.02 -0.05 -7.77
N ALA A 255 -33.20 -0.29 -6.74
CA ALA A 255 -31.89 0.29 -6.56
C ALA A 255 -31.00 -0.62 -5.71
N GLY A 256 -29.69 -0.38 -5.74
CA GLY A 256 -28.73 -1.06 -4.89
C GLY A 256 -27.58 -0.16 -4.48
N ILE A 257 -27.02 -0.41 -3.31
CA ILE A 257 -25.80 0.29 -2.84
C ILE A 257 -24.60 -0.64 -3.04
N VAL A 258 -23.72 -0.28 -3.95
CA VAL A 258 -22.55 -1.06 -4.38
C VAL A 258 -21.29 -0.20 -4.40
N TYR A 259 -20.14 -0.79 -4.75
CA TYR A 259 -18.96 0.01 -5.05
C TYR A 259 -19.00 0.55 -6.49
N ARG A 260 -18.36 1.70 -6.73
CA ARG A 260 -18.25 2.28 -8.07
C ARG A 260 -17.67 1.29 -9.08
N THR A 261 -16.70 0.49 -8.69
CA THR A 261 -16.08 -0.53 -9.55
C THR A 261 -17.06 -1.62 -9.95
N ASP A 262 -17.99 -2.00 -9.08
CA ASP A 262 -19.03 -2.98 -9.41
C ASP A 262 -20.02 -2.38 -10.42
N ALA A 263 -20.33 -1.09 -10.31
CA ALA A 263 -21.20 -0.43 -11.29
C ALA A 263 -20.56 -0.34 -12.69
N LEU A 264 -19.23 -0.19 -12.77
CA LEU A 264 -18.51 -0.01 -14.04
C LEU A 264 -18.38 -1.28 -14.89
N ILE A 265 -18.52 -2.46 -14.29
CA ILE A 265 -18.42 -3.73 -15.01
C ILE A 265 -19.75 -4.18 -15.65
N SER A 266 -20.84 -3.46 -15.39
CA SER A 266 -22.18 -3.77 -15.90
C SER A 266 -22.67 -2.71 -16.87
N ASP A 267 -23.30 -3.15 -17.95
CA ASP A 267 -23.98 -2.29 -18.93
C ASP A 267 -25.49 -2.21 -18.71
N LYS A 268 -26.02 -2.91 -17.69
CA LYS A 268 -27.46 -3.01 -17.36
C LYS A 268 -27.90 -2.07 -16.25
N VAL A 269 -26.96 -1.51 -15.50
CA VAL A 269 -27.23 -0.51 -14.45
C VAL A 269 -26.61 0.82 -14.81
N LYS A 270 -27.01 1.86 -14.08
CA LYS A 270 -26.33 3.16 -14.07
C LYS A 270 -26.17 3.66 -12.65
N VAL A 271 -25.16 4.50 -12.44
CA VAL A 271 -24.97 5.21 -11.17
C VAL A 271 -25.99 6.35 -11.08
N ALA A 272 -26.90 6.27 -10.11
CA ALA A 272 -27.84 7.34 -9.79
C ALA A 272 -27.18 8.41 -8.91
N ALA A 273 -26.38 8.00 -7.93
CA ALA A 273 -25.66 8.91 -7.04
C ALA A 273 -24.35 8.32 -6.52
N THR A 274 -23.38 9.17 -6.20
CA THR A 274 -22.14 8.79 -5.51
C THR A 274 -22.21 9.30 -4.07
N ALA A 275 -21.82 8.47 -3.11
CA ALA A 275 -21.78 8.86 -1.70
C ALA A 275 -20.64 9.86 -1.46
N ASP A 276 -20.90 10.88 -0.65
CA ASP A 276 -19.84 11.72 -0.11
C ASP A 276 -18.99 10.89 0.87
N GLU A 277 -17.65 11.00 0.77
CA GLU A 277 -16.71 10.20 1.57
C GLU A 277 -16.84 10.48 3.07
N SER A 278 -17.39 11.63 3.48
CA SER A 278 -17.66 11.96 4.89
C SER A 278 -18.84 11.16 5.48
N LEU A 279 -19.68 10.56 4.64
CA LEU A 279 -20.89 9.87 5.06
C LEU A 279 -20.67 8.42 5.50
N HIS A 280 -19.48 7.87 5.31
CA HIS A 280 -19.16 6.52 5.77
C HIS A 280 -17.67 6.43 6.12
N SER A 281 -17.24 5.32 6.73
CA SER A 281 -15.82 5.08 6.96
C SER A 281 -15.09 4.87 5.63
N PRO A 282 -13.78 5.16 5.50
CA PRO A 282 -13.06 4.97 4.26
C PRO A 282 -13.14 3.53 3.73
N VAL A 283 -13.42 3.37 2.44
CA VAL A 283 -13.40 2.08 1.77
C VAL A 283 -11.96 1.77 1.39
N VAL A 284 -11.33 0.83 2.09
CA VAL A 284 -9.93 0.45 1.90
C VAL A 284 -9.82 -1.05 1.79
N TYR A 285 -9.00 -1.52 0.84
CA TYR A 285 -8.77 -2.93 0.57
C TYR A 285 -7.40 -3.37 1.07
N PRO A 286 -7.28 -3.85 2.31
CA PRO A 286 -6.04 -4.43 2.80
C PRO A 286 -5.84 -5.85 2.28
N ALA A 287 -4.59 -6.18 1.97
CA ALA A 287 -4.12 -7.54 1.74
C ALA A 287 -3.11 -7.95 2.81
N ALA A 288 -3.09 -9.23 3.17
CA ALA A 288 -2.06 -9.82 4.01
C ALA A 288 -1.91 -11.33 3.72
N VAL A 289 -0.72 -11.86 3.98
CA VAL A 289 -0.45 -13.31 3.99
C VAL A 289 -1.03 -13.91 5.26
N ILE A 290 -1.74 -15.03 5.12
CA ILE A 290 -2.30 -15.79 6.24
C ILE A 290 -1.21 -16.62 6.88
N LYS A 291 -1.09 -16.55 8.22
CA LYS A 291 0.00 -17.17 9.00
C LYS A 291 0.05 -18.69 8.87
N ALA A 292 -1.08 -19.34 8.62
CA ALA A 292 -1.18 -20.78 8.45
C ALA A 292 -0.70 -21.29 7.09
N THR A 293 -0.37 -20.39 6.14
CA THR A 293 0.09 -20.75 4.79
C THR A 293 1.27 -21.72 4.83
N LYS A 294 1.30 -22.65 3.87
CA LYS A 294 2.47 -23.49 3.59
C LYS A 294 3.30 -22.98 2.40
N ASN A 295 2.86 -21.86 1.81
CA ASN A 295 3.42 -21.27 0.59
C ASN A 295 3.95 -19.85 0.84
N GLU A 296 4.46 -19.56 2.05
CA GLU A 296 4.78 -18.19 2.50
C GLU A 296 5.64 -17.41 1.52
N ALA A 297 6.70 -18.02 0.97
CA ALA A 297 7.59 -17.35 0.01
C ALA A 297 6.83 -16.87 -1.24
N VAL A 298 5.96 -17.72 -1.80
CA VAL A 298 5.15 -17.41 -2.97
C VAL A 298 4.06 -16.40 -2.61
N ALA A 299 3.45 -16.53 -1.42
CA ALA A 299 2.41 -15.62 -0.95
C ALA A 299 2.94 -14.20 -0.73
N ARG A 300 4.12 -14.06 -0.13
CA ARG A 300 4.80 -12.77 0.03
C ARG A 300 5.16 -12.15 -1.31
N ASP A 301 5.64 -12.94 -2.26
CA ASP A 301 5.95 -12.47 -3.61
C ASP A 301 4.69 -11.95 -4.32
N PHE A 302 3.56 -12.66 -4.21
CA PHE A 302 2.29 -12.19 -4.76
C PHE A 302 1.80 -10.92 -4.06
N VAL A 303 1.84 -10.81 -2.73
CA VAL A 303 1.48 -9.56 -2.03
C VAL A 303 2.38 -8.39 -2.45
N LYS A 304 3.67 -8.64 -2.69
CA LYS A 304 4.58 -7.64 -3.25
C LYS A 304 4.17 -7.25 -4.67
N PHE A 305 3.80 -8.21 -5.52
CA PHE A 305 3.32 -7.96 -6.87
C PHE A 305 2.03 -7.13 -6.87
N LEU A 306 1.11 -7.38 -5.93
CA LEU A 306 -0.12 -6.58 -5.75
C LEU A 306 0.15 -5.10 -5.49
N ASN A 307 1.34 -4.73 -5.03
CA ASN A 307 1.76 -3.34 -4.82
C ASN A 307 2.71 -2.81 -5.93
N SER A 308 2.80 -3.50 -7.07
CA SER A 308 3.63 -3.12 -8.20
C SER A 308 2.87 -2.30 -9.24
N GLY A 309 3.60 -1.53 -10.06
CA GLY A 309 3.01 -0.74 -11.15
C GLY A 309 2.19 -1.56 -12.16
N LYS A 310 2.49 -2.85 -12.34
CA LYS A 310 1.70 -3.74 -13.21
C LYS A 310 0.35 -4.09 -12.61
N ALA A 311 0.30 -4.36 -11.30
CA ALA A 311 -0.96 -4.60 -10.61
C ALA A 311 -1.77 -3.29 -10.52
N ASP A 312 -1.11 -2.16 -10.25
CA ASP A 312 -1.76 -0.84 -10.23
C ASP A 312 -2.53 -0.55 -11.51
N ALA A 313 -1.88 -0.74 -12.68
CA ALA A 313 -2.51 -0.51 -13.97
C ALA A 313 -3.76 -1.38 -14.20
N VAL A 314 -3.75 -2.62 -13.69
CA VAL A 314 -4.94 -3.49 -13.73
C VAL A 314 -6.03 -2.94 -12.81
N PHE A 315 -5.70 -2.59 -11.56
CA PHE A 315 -6.68 -2.06 -10.62
C PHE A 315 -7.32 -0.74 -11.10
N GLU A 316 -6.52 0.17 -11.65
CA GLU A 316 -6.99 1.44 -12.21
C GLU A 316 -7.90 1.23 -13.43
N LYS A 317 -7.58 0.25 -14.30
CA LYS A 317 -8.45 -0.17 -15.42
C LYS A 317 -9.86 -0.55 -14.94
N TYR A 318 -9.98 -1.19 -13.77
CA TYR A 318 -11.27 -1.55 -13.16
C TYR A 318 -11.88 -0.43 -12.30
N GLY A 319 -11.23 0.73 -12.20
CA GLY A 319 -11.75 1.92 -11.53
C GLY A 319 -11.44 2.03 -10.03
N PHE A 320 -10.54 1.19 -9.50
CA PHE A 320 -10.02 1.35 -8.14
C PHE A 320 -9.04 2.52 -8.08
N THR A 321 -8.90 3.12 -6.90
CA THR A 321 -7.82 4.08 -6.61
C THR A 321 -6.70 3.35 -5.87
N VAL A 322 -5.48 3.36 -6.39
CA VAL A 322 -4.33 2.69 -5.76
C VAL A 322 -3.80 3.52 -4.58
N ILE A 323 -3.36 2.85 -3.52
CA ILE A 323 -2.67 3.44 -2.37
C ILE A 323 -1.18 3.14 -2.48
N LYS A 324 -0.33 4.16 -2.30
CA LYS A 324 1.14 4.06 -2.31
C LYS A 324 1.74 4.47 -0.97
#